data_AF-A0A6J1MVJ5-F1
#
_entry.id   AF-A0A6J1MVJ5-F1
#
_cell.length_a   1.000
_cell.length_b   1.000
_cell.length_c   1.000
_cell.angle_alpha   90.00
_cell.angle_beta   90.00
_cell.angle_gamma   90.00
#
_symmetry.space_group_name_H-M   'P 1'
#
loop_
_entity.id
_entity.type
_entity.pdbx_description
1 polymer ?
#
loop_
_entity_poly.entity_id
_entity_poly.type
_entity_poly.pdbx_seq_one_letter_code
_entity_poly.pdbx_strand_id
1 'polypeptide(L)'
;MEELASSINQYEEQLSVVRQALQVTKDAGERESLSALQSELQELISLTKESLDAQRAKINQSQSSSNGDDTNGNELDDEYALFMQEMTQSGAYKDKDDTLDPDNCGQNENNDDSDIEDELATLLGMKCGVYHTHTWGGQPSLHNAMVSSVVPRQDDDQFSDLQVRVLFTHPTHAEMLPCPFYLNGECKFNDEQCRYSHGDVVQLSNLKEAIEPNYANIKVGSRVLLKLKPADDEDMSTVKKSTEKYHLWHRAVVKGVDLEKRSCVAKLEQNIKTGDKRKSASDEYHVLFEEIFPLSTEGAENTDSDDSLSDTEYPESKTLRTEESTQLLVEQSLQNNAPAMGEWERHTRGMGSRIMLSMGYVPGTGLGAASDGRLRPVEARGTAPGKSLDHCMALSEKMAQQDPLKVEQKLKRLQKKEEERNKRAYEREKERERRNVFNFLNNTLGETTEQSTNVPSIDIKQSTSKDLNIEQFKLEEDCRKIENEILKLNNTLAKYPQDSNGHRSIAMKVAEKSKELNLLRNKEMQIAKEQKQRKDKKKMTVF
;
A
#
# COMPACT_ATOMS: atom_id res chain seq x y z
N MET A 1 10.88 41.96 17.58
CA MET A 1 10.84 43.33 17.02
C MET A 1 12.07 44.15 17.43
N GLU A 2 12.42 44.27 18.71
CA GLU A 2 13.59 45.06 19.14
C GLU A 2 14.92 44.54 18.58
N GLU A 3 15.10 43.21 18.50
CA GLU A 3 16.30 42.60 17.90
C GLU A 3 16.44 42.90 16.40
N LEU A 4 15.35 42.84 15.64
CA LEU A 4 15.32 43.16 14.19
C LEU A 4 15.51 44.65 13.93
N ALA A 5 14.95 45.53 14.76
CA ALA A 5 15.21 46.96 14.68
C ALA A 5 16.68 47.28 15.01
N SER A 6 17.27 46.58 15.98
CA SER A 6 18.69 46.72 16.31
C SER A 6 19.59 46.24 15.19
N SER A 7 19.25 45.14 14.49
CA SER A 7 20.05 44.65 13.37
C SER A 7 19.97 45.57 12.16
N ILE A 8 18.81 46.15 11.85
CA ILE A 8 18.67 47.18 10.78
C ILE A 8 19.60 48.37 11.04
N ASN A 9 19.63 48.88 12.28
CA ASN A 9 20.52 49.99 12.62
C ASN A 9 22.00 49.62 12.45
N GLN A 10 22.40 48.40 12.79
CA GLN A 10 23.77 47.91 12.59
C GLN A 10 24.12 47.81 11.10
N TYR A 11 23.21 47.33 10.26
CA TYR A 11 23.42 47.26 8.82
C TYR A 11 23.47 48.66 8.19
N GLU A 12 22.65 49.61 8.65
CA GLU A 12 22.70 51.00 8.19
C GLU A 12 24.03 51.69 8.56
N GLU A 13 24.57 51.40 9.75
CA GLU A 13 25.89 51.86 10.17
C GLU A 13 27.00 51.26 9.30
N GLN A 14 26.99 49.95 9.06
CA GLN A 14 27.94 49.28 8.16
C GLN A 14 27.89 49.84 6.75
N LEU A 15 26.69 50.12 6.24
CA LEU A 15 26.48 50.70 4.93
C LEU A 15 27.05 52.13 4.85
N SER A 16 26.93 52.92 5.92
CA SER A 16 27.56 54.24 6.00
C SER A 16 29.09 54.17 5.90
N VAL A 17 29.70 53.17 6.56
CA VAL A 17 31.16 52.92 6.51
C VAL A 17 31.59 52.52 5.11
N VAL A 18 30.82 51.65 4.43
CA VAL A 18 31.11 51.21 3.06
C VAL A 18 30.98 52.36 2.06
N ARG A 19 29.97 53.22 2.21
CA ARG A 19 29.83 54.46 1.41
C ARG A 19 31.02 55.40 1.61
N GLN A 20 31.52 55.52 2.84
CA GLN A 20 32.71 56.33 3.12
C GLN A 20 33.97 55.70 2.51
N ALA A 21 34.12 54.36 2.59
CA ALA A 21 35.22 53.64 1.97
C ALA A 21 35.26 53.84 0.44
N LEU A 22 34.10 53.78 -0.24
CA LEU A 22 33.96 54.04 -1.68
C LEU A 22 34.36 55.45 -2.13
N GLN A 23 34.31 56.44 -1.22
CA GLN A 23 34.77 57.80 -1.50
C GLN A 23 36.31 57.92 -1.40
N VAL A 24 36.94 57.08 -0.58
CA VAL A 24 38.38 57.12 -0.32
C VAL A 24 39.16 56.20 -1.28
N THR A 25 38.60 55.07 -1.68
CA THR A 25 39.27 54.09 -2.54
C THR A 25 39.36 54.57 -3.99
N LYS A 26 40.58 54.51 -4.54
CA LYS A 26 40.90 54.88 -5.94
C LYS A 26 41.15 53.66 -6.83
N ASP A 27 41.33 52.48 -6.23
CA ASP A 27 41.55 51.25 -6.97
C ASP A 27 40.23 50.69 -7.53
N ALA A 28 40.26 50.22 -8.78
CA ALA A 28 39.06 49.85 -9.52
C ALA A 28 38.45 48.54 -9.02
N GLY A 29 39.28 47.55 -8.66
CA GLY A 29 38.82 46.24 -8.18
C GLY A 29 38.21 46.30 -6.78
N GLU A 30 38.84 47.05 -5.86
CA GLU A 30 38.29 47.29 -4.51
C GLU A 30 37.01 48.12 -4.55
N ARG A 31 36.85 49.01 -5.55
CA ARG A 31 35.63 49.80 -5.72
C ARG A 31 34.46 48.93 -6.17
N GLU A 32 34.70 47.98 -7.07
CA GLU A 32 33.67 47.05 -7.54
C GLU A 32 33.19 46.13 -6.40
N SER A 33 34.11 45.59 -5.60
CA SER A 33 33.75 44.76 -4.44
C SER A 33 32.99 45.52 -3.35
N LEU A 34 33.39 46.78 -3.07
CA LEU A 34 32.67 47.64 -2.13
C LEU A 34 31.29 48.08 -2.69
N SER A 35 31.15 48.24 -4.01
CA SER A 35 29.85 48.50 -4.63
C SER A 35 28.92 47.28 -4.59
N ALA A 36 29.45 46.07 -4.77
CA ALA A 36 28.70 44.82 -4.60
C ALA A 36 28.23 44.64 -3.14
N LEU A 37 29.14 44.86 -2.19
CA LEU A 37 28.81 44.82 -0.76
C LEU A 37 27.78 45.90 -0.39
N GLN A 38 27.85 47.09 -0.99
CA GLN A 38 26.83 48.11 -0.81
C GLN A 38 25.45 47.63 -1.29
N SER A 39 25.34 47.03 -2.48
CA SER A 39 24.06 46.51 -2.98
C SER A 39 23.51 45.39 -2.10
N GLU A 40 24.37 44.46 -1.66
CA GLU A 40 23.97 43.36 -0.78
C GLU A 40 23.47 43.87 0.59
N LEU A 41 24.15 44.86 1.19
CA LEU A 41 23.67 45.48 2.44
C LEU A 41 22.35 46.24 2.24
N GLN A 42 22.14 46.88 1.08
CA GLN A 42 20.87 47.55 0.78
C GLN A 42 19.72 46.56 0.67
N GLU A 43 19.94 45.42 0.03
CA GLU A 43 18.95 44.34 -0.10
C GLU A 43 18.66 43.67 1.24
N LEU A 44 19.69 43.42 2.06
CA LEU A 44 19.49 42.89 3.42
C LEU A 44 18.66 43.84 4.29
N ILE A 45 18.87 45.16 4.17
CA ILE A 45 18.08 46.17 4.89
C ILE A 45 16.63 46.20 4.38
N SER A 46 16.38 46.07 3.08
CA SER A 46 15.00 46.05 2.55
C SER A 46 14.25 44.80 3.03
N LEU A 47 14.86 43.62 2.89
CA LEU A 47 14.26 42.35 3.33
C LEU A 47 13.96 42.33 4.84
N THR A 48 14.87 42.88 5.64
CA THR A 48 14.66 42.96 7.11
C THR A 48 13.59 43.98 7.49
N LYS A 49 13.47 45.10 6.75
CA LYS A 49 12.37 46.07 6.92
C LYS A 49 11.01 45.47 6.55
N GLU A 50 10.91 44.79 5.42
CA GLU A 50 9.70 44.09 4.99
C GLU A 50 9.28 43.02 6.01
N SER A 51 10.23 42.25 6.55
CA SER A 51 9.95 41.27 7.61
C SER A 51 9.44 41.92 8.89
N LEU A 52 9.97 43.09 9.26
CA LEU A 52 9.57 43.84 10.43
C LEU A 52 8.16 44.46 10.27
N ASP A 53 7.84 44.96 9.09
CA ASP A 53 6.52 45.51 8.77
C ASP A 53 5.46 44.42 8.65
N ALA A 54 5.79 43.24 8.10
CA ALA A 54 4.92 42.08 8.12
C ALA A 54 4.62 41.58 9.55
N GLN A 55 5.61 41.62 10.46
CA GLN A 55 5.39 41.32 11.88
C GLN A 55 4.52 42.37 12.57
N ARG A 56 4.71 43.66 12.26
CA ARG A 56 3.86 44.75 12.77
C ARG A 56 2.41 44.63 12.29
N ALA A 57 2.19 44.30 11.01
CA ALA A 57 0.86 44.09 10.45
C ALA A 57 0.12 42.93 11.15
N LYS A 58 0.81 41.81 11.42
CA LYS A 58 0.24 40.69 12.20
C LYS A 58 -0.13 41.06 13.64
N ILE A 59 0.66 41.93 14.29
CA ILE A 59 0.36 42.41 15.65
C ILE A 59 -0.84 43.39 15.62
N ASN A 60 -0.93 44.26 14.62
CA ASN A 60 -2.06 45.16 14.46
C ASN A 60 -3.36 44.40 14.16
N GLN A 61 -3.33 43.34 13.34
CA GLN A 61 -4.49 42.47 13.09
C GLN A 61 -4.97 41.71 14.34
N SER A 62 -4.08 41.43 15.30
CA SER A 62 -4.45 40.77 16.56
C SER A 62 -4.91 41.74 17.66
N GLN A 63 -4.71 43.06 17.49
CA GLN A 63 -5.24 44.09 18.39
C GLN A 63 -6.54 44.75 17.87
N SER A 64 -6.84 44.66 16.57
CA SER A 64 -8.07 45.19 15.96
C SER A 64 -9.27 44.24 16.01
N SER A 65 -9.16 43.05 16.63
CA SER A 65 -10.29 42.10 16.79
C SER A 65 -11.27 42.47 17.91
N SER A 66 -11.33 43.73 18.33
CA SER A 66 -12.19 44.19 19.43
C SER A 66 -13.09 45.39 19.13
N ASN A 67 -13.33 45.73 17.86
CA ASN A 67 -14.50 46.52 17.45
C ASN A 67 -14.81 46.23 15.98
N GLY A 68 -16.02 45.75 15.70
CA GLY A 68 -16.49 45.53 14.34
C GLY A 68 -16.96 46.82 13.69
N ASP A 69 -16.65 46.98 12.41
CA ASP A 69 -17.59 47.46 11.39
C ASP A 69 -17.05 47.10 9.99
N ASP A 70 -17.96 46.73 9.08
CA ASP A 70 -17.71 46.31 7.71
C ASP A 70 -17.27 47.49 6.83
N THR A 71 -16.10 47.41 6.16
CA THR A 71 -15.73 48.20 4.95
C THR A 71 -14.37 47.80 4.33
N ASN A 72 -14.03 46.50 4.30
CA ASN A 72 -12.76 46.03 3.72
C ASN A 72 -12.77 45.77 2.19
N GLY A 73 -13.80 46.23 1.47
CA GLY A 73 -13.93 45.97 0.03
C GLY A 73 -13.05 46.84 -0.88
N ASN A 74 -12.64 48.04 -0.43
CA ASN A 74 -12.05 49.03 -1.36
C ASN A 74 -10.51 49.09 -1.32
N GLU A 75 -9.85 48.62 -0.25
CA GLU A 75 -8.39 48.76 -0.10
C GLU A 75 -7.61 47.79 -1.00
N LEU A 76 -8.13 46.57 -1.21
CA LEU A 76 -7.55 45.59 -2.12
C LEU A 76 -7.79 45.96 -3.60
N ASP A 77 -8.94 46.54 -3.91
CA ASP A 77 -9.29 46.98 -5.26
C ASP A 77 -8.41 48.17 -5.69
N ASP A 78 -8.10 49.08 -4.77
CA ASP A 78 -7.19 50.22 -5.02
C ASP A 78 -5.72 49.76 -5.20
N GLU A 79 -5.24 48.80 -4.40
CA GLU A 79 -3.91 48.20 -4.59
C GLU A 79 -3.81 47.41 -5.90
N TYR A 80 -4.86 46.66 -6.26
CA TYR A 80 -4.93 45.93 -7.52
C TYR A 80 -4.93 46.87 -8.74
N ALA A 81 -5.63 48.00 -8.65
CA ALA A 81 -5.63 49.01 -9.71
C ALA A 81 -4.25 49.63 -9.92
N LEU A 82 -3.52 49.93 -8.84
CA LEU A 82 -2.15 50.44 -8.90
C LEU A 82 -1.18 49.40 -9.49
N PHE A 83 -1.35 48.13 -9.14
CA PHE A 83 -0.55 47.03 -9.68
C PHE A 83 -0.79 46.83 -11.18
N MET A 84 -2.05 46.87 -11.63
CA MET A 84 -2.40 46.79 -13.05
C MET A 84 -1.84 47.98 -13.84
N GLN A 85 -1.85 49.18 -13.24
CA GLN A 85 -1.22 50.36 -13.83
C GLN A 85 0.31 50.23 -13.95
N GLU A 86 0.97 49.61 -12.97
CA GLU A 86 2.41 49.36 -13.01
C GLU A 86 2.80 48.28 -14.04
N MET A 87 1.96 47.25 -14.23
CA MET A 87 2.12 46.22 -15.25
C MET A 87 1.92 46.73 -16.69
N THR A 88 1.00 47.67 -16.89
CA THR A 88 0.84 48.35 -18.19
C THR A 88 2.01 49.29 -18.49
N GLN A 89 2.52 49.99 -17.46
CA GLN A 89 3.64 50.92 -17.61
C GLN A 89 5.00 50.23 -17.83
N SER A 90 5.20 49.04 -17.24
CA SER A 90 6.37 48.19 -17.47
C SER A 90 6.34 47.45 -18.83
N GLY A 91 5.23 47.55 -19.57
CA GLY A 91 5.08 47.00 -20.92
C GLY A 91 4.94 45.48 -20.97
N ALA A 92 4.70 44.82 -19.83
CA ALA A 92 4.39 43.39 -19.74
C ALA A 92 2.96 43.09 -20.22
N TYR A 93 2.08 44.10 -20.21
CA TYR A 93 0.68 44.01 -20.63
C TYR A 93 0.36 45.10 -21.68
N LYS A 94 -0.29 44.72 -22.78
CA LYS A 94 -0.75 45.64 -23.84
C LYS A 94 -2.27 45.66 -23.86
N ASP A 95 -2.87 46.78 -23.47
CA ASP A 95 -4.29 47.03 -23.72
C ASP A 95 -4.55 47.03 -25.23
N LYS A 96 -5.53 46.22 -25.65
CA LYS A 96 -6.05 46.26 -27.01
C LYS A 96 -6.98 47.47 -27.10
N ASP A 97 -6.55 48.39 -27.96
CA ASP A 97 -7.25 49.57 -28.46
C ASP A 97 -8.77 49.32 -28.66
N ASP A 98 -9.56 50.03 -27.86
CA ASP A 98 -11.02 50.10 -27.95
C ASP A 98 -11.43 50.91 -29.18
N THR A 99 -11.90 50.21 -30.22
CA THR A 99 -12.94 50.76 -31.09
C THR A 99 -13.96 49.65 -31.35
N LEU A 100 -15.14 49.75 -30.75
CA LEU A 100 -16.45 49.47 -31.35
C LEU A 100 -17.59 49.86 -30.38
N ASP A 101 -18.64 50.42 -30.99
CA ASP A 101 -19.80 51.09 -30.42
C ASP A 101 -20.68 50.28 -29.44
N PRO A 102 -21.50 50.97 -28.60
CA PRO A 102 -22.24 50.38 -27.51
C PRO A 102 -23.63 49.95 -27.98
N ASP A 103 -23.96 48.67 -27.87
CA ASP A 103 -25.33 48.26 -27.59
C ASP A 103 -25.41 46.81 -27.11
N ASN A 104 -25.98 46.69 -25.91
CA ASN A 104 -26.65 45.53 -25.31
C ASN A 104 -25.91 44.77 -24.20
N CYS A 105 -26.30 45.12 -22.98
CA CYS A 105 -25.90 44.57 -21.70
C CYS A 105 -26.54 43.19 -21.44
N GLY A 106 -25.72 42.21 -21.04
CA GLY A 106 -26.19 41.07 -20.27
C GLY A 106 -25.31 39.81 -20.32
N GLN A 107 -24.54 39.61 -19.25
CA GLN A 107 -24.01 38.35 -18.69
C GLN A 107 -22.54 37.96 -18.96
N ASN A 108 -21.75 38.19 -17.90
CA ASN A 108 -20.85 37.26 -17.20
C ASN A 108 -19.62 36.66 -17.90
N GLU A 109 -18.45 37.12 -17.43
CA GLU A 109 -17.31 36.30 -16.95
C GLU A 109 -17.13 34.96 -17.64
N ASN A 110 -16.38 34.88 -18.74
CA ASN A 110 -15.79 33.64 -19.28
C ASN A 110 -14.78 34.02 -20.38
N ASN A 111 -13.50 34.26 -20.05
CA ASN A 111 -12.45 34.33 -21.07
C ASN A 111 -11.05 33.90 -20.59
N ASP A 112 -10.85 33.64 -19.28
CA ASP A 112 -9.62 32.99 -18.77
C ASP A 112 -9.79 31.47 -18.57
N ASP A 113 -11.03 30.96 -18.53
CA ASP A 113 -11.29 29.51 -18.47
C ASP A 113 -11.07 28.81 -19.82
N SER A 114 -11.15 29.53 -20.95
CA SER A 114 -11.03 28.90 -22.27
C SER A 114 -9.67 28.28 -22.53
N ASP A 115 -8.58 28.92 -22.08
CA ASP A 115 -7.22 28.40 -22.31
C ASP A 115 -6.92 27.17 -21.43
N ILE A 116 -7.41 27.16 -20.18
CA ILE A 116 -7.27 26.02 -19.26
C ILE A 116 -8.20 24.88 -19.68
N GLU A 117 -9.44 25.17 -20.10
CA GLU A 117 -10.37 24.19 -20.65
C GLU A 117 -9.84 23.56 -21.94
N ASP A 118 -9.19 24.33 -22.81
CA ASP A 118 -8.56 23.83 -24.03
C ASP A 118 -7.33 22.94 -23.74
N GLU A 119 -6.53 23.27 -22.73
CA GLU A 119 -5.43 22.42 -22.25
C GLU A 119 -5.96 21.13 -21.57
N LEU A 120 -6.99 21.23 -20.74
CA LEU A 120 -7.65 20.07 -20.12
C LEU A 120 -8.33 19.18 -21.17
N ALA A 121 -8.94 19.76 -22.20
CA ALA A 121 -9.49 19.02 -23.33
C ALA A 121 -8.40 18.32 -24.15
N THR A 122 -7.21 18.90 -24.23
CA THR A 122 -6.04 18.26 -24.86
C THR A 122 -5.52 17.07 -24.04
N LEU A 123 -5.64 17.11 -22.70
CA LEU A 123 -5.32 15.98 -21.82
C LEU A 123 -6.30 14.81 -21.99
N LEU A 124 -7.57 15.08 -22.34
CA LEU A 124 -8.55 14.04 -22.61
C LEU A 124 -8.17 13.24 -23.87
N GLY A 125 -8.08 11.92 -23.73
CA GLY A 125 -7.71 11.03 -24.82
C GLY A 125 -6.21 10.80 -24.98
N MET A 126 -5.35 11.41 -24.16
CA MET A 126 -3.93 11.08 -24.12
C MET A 126 -3.72 9.63 -23.69
N LYS A 127 -2.86 8.91 -24.44
CA LYS A 127 -2.43 7.55 -24.09
C LYS A 127 -1.31 7.64 -23.05
N CYS A 128 -1.49 7.00 -21.92
CA CYS A 128 -0.53 6.97 -20.82
C CYS A 128 -0.26 5.53 -20.36
N GLY A 129 0.85 5.30 -19.68
CA GLY A 129 1.17 4.09 -18.95
C GLY A 129 0.83 4.27 -17.47
N VAL A 130 0.09 3.33 -16.89
CA VAL A 130 -0.37 3.38 -15.50
C VAL A 130 0.01 2.09 -14.78
N TYR A 131 0.58 2.24 -13.58
CA TYR A 131 0.82 1.11 -12.70
C TYR A 131 -0.49 0.68 -12.04
N HIS A 132 -0.90 -0.56 -12.28
CA HIS A 132 -2.11 -1.12 -11.69
C HIS A 132 -1.78 -2.38 -10.92
N THR A 133 -2.32 -2.48 -9.71
CA THR A 133 -2.27 -3.67 -8.87
C THR A 133 -3.62 -4.37 -8.89
N HIS A 134 -3.65 -5.63 -9.30
CA HIS A 134 -4.89 -6.40 -9.32
C HIS A 134 -5.40 -6.76 -7.91
N THR A 135 -6.71 -7.01 -7.79
CA THR A 135 -7.40 -7.40 -6.55
C THR A 135 -6.87 -8.69 -5.92
N TRP A 136 -6.30 -9.60 -6.74
CA TRP A 136 -5.76 -10.88 -6.30
C TRP A 136 -4.33 -10.79 -5.71
N GLY A 137 -3.76 -9.58 -5.67
CA GLY A 137 -2.43 -9.31 -5.13
C GLY A 137 -1.30 -9.70 -6.09
N GLY A 138 -0.33 -8.79 -6.26
CA GLY A 138 0.82 -8.97 -7.15
C GLY A 138 1.68 -7.72 -7.22
N GLN A 139 2.83 -7.81 -7.89
CA GLN A 139 3.63 -6.63 -8.19
C GLN A 139 2.86 -5.69 -9.13
N PRO A 140 2.94 -4.36 -8.94
CA PRO A 140 2.31 -3.39 -9.83
C PRO A 140 2.86 -3.57 -11.25
N SER A 141 1.99 -3.89 -12.21
CA SER A 141 2.36 -3.98 -13.62
C SER A 141 1.94 -2.73 -14.36
N LEU A 142 2.82 -2.28 -15.26
CA LEU A 142 2.56 -1.14 -16.12
C LEU A 142 1.61 -1.57 -17.24
N HIS A 143 0.47 -0.90 -17.34
CA HIS A 143 -0.53 -1.13 -18.37
C HIS A 143 -0.76 0.16 -19.16
N ASN A 144 -1.03 0.03 -20.45
CA ASN A 144 -1.46 1.16 -21.26
C ASN A 144 -2.90 1.53 -20.91
N ALA A 145 -3.13 2.82 -20.72
CA ALA A 145 -4.39 3.43 -20.38
C ALA A 145 -4.58 4.74 -21.18
N MET A 146 -5.80 5.27 -21.13
CA MET A 146 -6.20 6.51 -21.80
C MET A 146 -6.90 7.39 -20.77
N VAL A 147 -6.58 8.68 -20.77
CA VAL A 147 -7.22 9.66 -19.89
C VAL A 147 -8.66 9.90 -20.36
N SER A 148 -9.64 9.65 -19.50
CA SER A 148 -11.07 9.77 -19.81
C SER A 148 -11.70 11.04 -19.26
N SER A 149 -11.30 11.46 -18.05
CA SER A 149 -11.77 12.71 -17.45
C SER A 149 -10.75 13.21 -16.44
N VAL A 150 -10.68 14.52 -16.25
CA VAL A 150 -9.92 15.13 -15.17
C VAL A 150 -10.86 15.30 -13.98
N VAL A 151 -10.42 14.91 -12.79
CA VAL A 151 -11.19 15.11 -11.56
C VAL A 151 -10.92 16.53 -11.07
N PRO A 152 -11.93 17.43 -11.03
CA PRO A 152 -11.72 18.80 -10.59
C PRO A 152 -11.26 18.81 -9.13
N ARG A 153 -10.31 19.70 -8.81
CA ARG A 153 -9.81 19.90 -7.45
C ARG A 153 -10.99 20.28 -6.54
N GLN A 154 -11.11 19.62 -5.39
CA GLN A 154 -11.96 20.12 -4.31
C GLN A 154 -11.20 21.26 -3.63
N ASP A 155 -11.90 22.34 -3.26
CA ASP A 155 -11.36 23.66 -2.87
C ASP A 155 -10.36 23.69 -1.68
N ASP A 156 -10.08 22.55 -1.03
CA ASP A 156 -9.19 22.43 0.13
C ASP A 156 -7.73 22.04 -0.21
N ASP A 157 -7.42 21.70 -1.47
CA ASP A 157 -6.12 21.15 -1.86
C ASP A 157 -5.24 22.14 -2.64
N GLN A 158 -4.71 23.17 -1.98
CA GLN A 158 -3.75 24.11 -2.60
C GLN A 158 -2.41 23.46 -3.05
N PHE A 159 -2.18 22.19 -2.73
CA PHE A 159 -0.92 21.48 -2.99
C PHE A 159 -1.05 20.07 -3.62
N SER A 160 -2.24 19.61 -4.01
CA SER A 160 -2.38 18.27 -4.62
C SER A 160 -2.25 18.32 -6.15
N ASP A 161 -1.42 17.42 -6.69
CA ASP A 161 -1.25 17.25 -8.14
C ASP A 161 -2.59 16.90 -8.80
N LEU A 162 -2.79 17.39 -10.02
CA LEU A 162 -4.00 17.15 -10.81
C LEU A 162 -4.29 15.64 -10.90
N GLN A 163 -5.49 15.23 -10.52
CA GLN A 163 -5.91 13.83 -10.60
C GLN A 163 -6.67 13.59 -11.90
N VAL A 164 -6.29 12.53 -12.61
CA VAL A 164 -6.96 12.13 -13.83
C VAL A 164 -7.51 10.72 -13.70
N ARG A 165 -8.65 10.48 -14.35
CA ARG A 165 -9.29 9.18 -14.44
C ARG A 165 -8.84 8.51 -15.73
N VAL A 166 -8.26 7.33 -15.60
CA VAL A 166 -7.68 6.57 -16.72
C VAL A 166 -8.43 5.27 -16.97
N LEU A 167 -8.66 4.93 -18.24
CA LEU A 167 -9.29 3.69 -18.69
C LEU A 167 -8.25 2.81 -19.40
N PHE A 168 -8.18 1.53 -19.07
CA PHE A 168 -7.19 0.62 -19.67
C PHE A 168 -7.50 0.31 -21.14
N THR A 169 -6.50 0.44 -22.02
CA THR A 169 -6.65 0.13 -23.46
C THR A 169 -6.57 -1.38 -23.74
N HIS A 170 -5.79 -2.10 -22.93
CA HIS A 170 -5.57 -3.54 -23.07
C HIS A 170 -6.03 -4.30 -21.82
N PRO A 171 -7.35 -4.45 -21.61
CA PRO A 171 -7.88 -5.19 -20.47
C PRO A 171 -7.55 -6.68 -20.58
N THR A 172 -6.69 -7.19 -19.68
CA THR A 172 -6.37 -8.62 -19.52
C THR A 172 -7.30 -9.34 -18.54
N HIS A 173 -7.95 -8.58 -17.65
CA HIS A 173 -8.89 -9.07 -16.66
C HIS A 173 -10.24 -8.37 -16.78
N ALA A 174 -11.32 -9.05 -16.39
CA ALA A 174 -12.67 -8.50 -16.45
C ALA A 174 -12.85 -7.25 -15.56
N GLU A 175 -12.03 -7.10 -14.53
CA GLU A 175 -12.01 -5.92 -13.66
C GLU A 175 -11.48 -4.68 -14.39
N MET A 176 -10.61 -4.83 -15.40
CA MET A 176 -10.06 -3.69 -16.16
C MET A 176 -10.93 -3.30 -17.36
N LEU A 177 -12.03 -4.02 -17.61
CA LEU A 177 -12.95 -3.68 -18.69
C LEU A 177 -13.72 -2.40 -18.33
N PRO A 178 -13.72 -1.38 -19.19
CA PRO A 178 -14.50 -0.17 -18.94
C PRO A 178 -16.00 -0.50 -18.95
N CYS A 179 -16.74 0.07 -18.00
CA CYS A 179 -18.18 -0.10 -17.91
C CYS A 179 -18.90 0.64 -19.05
N PRO A 180 -19.67 -0.05 -19.93
CA PRO A 180 -20.37 0.62 -21.03
C PRO A 180 -21.46 1.59 -20.54
N PHE A 181 -22.13 1.26 -19.42
CA PHE A 181 -23.13 2.15 -18.83
C PHE A 181 -22.53 3.39 -18.18
N TYR A 182 -21.28 3.30 -17.70
CA TYR A 182 -20.56 4.46 -17.17
C TYR A 182 -20.17 5.42 -18.28
N LEU A 183 -19.67 4.90 -19.40
CA LEU A 183 -19.38 5.70 -20.61
C LEU A 183 -20.63 6.40 -21.15
N ASN A 184 -21.80 5.79 -20.97
CA ASN A 184 -23.09 6.37 -21.36
C ASN A 184 -23.72 7.27 -20.27
N GLY A 185 -23.11 7.38 -19.09
CA GLY A 185 -23.62 8.20 -17.98
C GLY A 185 -24.83 7.61 -17.22
N GLU A 186 -25.17 6.34 -17.43
CA GLU A 186 -26.36 5.69 -16.85
C GLU A 186 -26.03 4.67 -15.74
N CYS A 187 -24.77 4.61 -15.29
CA CYS A 187 -24.38 3.64 -14.26
C CYS A 187 -24.93 4.02 -12.88
N LYS A 188 -25.65 3.07 -12.25
CA LYS A 188 -26.26 3.24 -10.92
C LYS A 188 -25.39 2.72 -9.77
N PHE A 189 -24.25 2.13 -10.07
CA PHE A 189 -23.34 1.52 -9.09
C PHE A 189 -22.15 2.45 -8.84
N ASN A 190 -21.58 2.40 -7.64
CA ASN A 190 -20.34 3.13 -7.33
C ASN A 190 -19.13 2.43 -7.95
N ASP A 191 -18.01 3.15 -8.07
CA ASP A 191 -16.74 2.68 -8.68
C ASP A 191 -16.28 1.31 -8.12
N GLU A 192 -16.51 1.03 -6.84
CA GLU A 192 -16.14 -0.23 -6.18
C GLU A 192 -17.19 -1.34 -6.27
N GLN A 193 -18.45 -0.99 -6.57
CA GLN A 193 -19.59 -1.94 -6.61
C GLN A 193 -19.95 -2.36 -8.03
N CYS A 194 -19.41 -1.67 -9.04
CA CYS A 194 -19.61 -2.02 -10.42
C CYS A 194 -18.81 -3.27 -10.80
N ARG A 195 -19.40 -4.14 -11.62
CA ARG A 195 -18.74 -5.36 -12.13
C ARG A 195 -17.59 -5.04 -13.10
N TYR A 196 -17.66 -3.88 -13.74
CA TYR A 196 -16.73 -3.35 -14.74
C TYR A 196 -16.08 -2.07 -14.17
N SER A 197 -14.87 -1.75 -14.59
CA SER A 197 -14.15 -0.58 -14.09
C SER A 197 -14.75 0.73 -14.61
N HIS A 198 -14.87 1.72 -13.73
CA HIS A 198 -15.17 3.11 -14.05
C HIS A 198 -13.89 3.93 -14.37
N GLY A 199 -12.76 3.26 -14.53
CA GLY A 199 -11.43 3.85 -14.58
C GLY A 199 -10.76 3.90 -13.21
N ASP A 200 -9.45 4.05 -13.23
CA ASP A 200 -8.61 4.22 -12.04
C ASP A 200 -8.28 5.71 -11.87
N VAL A 201 -8.28 6.23 -10.64
CA VAL A 201 -7.96 7.64 -10.39
C VAL A 201 -6.49 7.72 -10.00
N VAL A 202 -5.70 8.40 -10.85
CA VAL A 202 -4.24 8.45 -10.72
C VAL A 202 -3.77 9.90 -10.81
N GLN A 203 -2.78 10.24 -10.00
CA GLN A 203 -2.12 11.56 -10.07
C GLN A 203 -1.35 11.70 -11.39
N LEU A 204 -1.42 12.88 -12.01
CA LEU A 204 -0.73 13.18 -13.27
C LEU A 204 0.77 12.86 -13.18
N SER A 205 1.40 13.12 -12.04
CA SER A 205 2.83 12.85 -11.76
C SER A 205 3.20 11.36 -11.81
N ASN A 206 2.24 10.46 -11.61
CA ASN A 206 2.48 9.01 -11.63
C ASN A 206 2.24 8.38 -13.01
N LEU A 207 1.76 9.15 -13.98
CA LEU A 207 1.58 8.68 -15.35
C LEU A 207 2.93 8.52 -16.04
N LYS A 208 3.07 7.43 -16.80
CA LYS A 208 4.22 7.18 -17.67
C LYS A 208 3.83 7.35 -19.12
N GLU A 209 4.84 7.44 -19.98
CA GLU A 209 4.63 7.38 -21.43
C GLU A 209 4.02 6.01 -21.82
N ALA A 210 3.06 6.02 -22.74
CA ALA A 210 2.45 4.79 -23.21
C ALA A 210 3.49 3.91 -23.94
N ILE A 211 3.49 2.60 -23.67
CA ILE A 211 4.38 1.68 -24.37
C ILE A 211 3.82 1.50 -25.78
N GLU A 212 4.53 2.04 -26.77
CA GLU A 212 4.23 1.79 -28.17
C GLU A 212 4.68 0.38 -28.58
N PRO A 213 3.82 -0.40 -29.26
CA PRO A 213 4.15 -1.74 -29.69
C PRO A 213 5.21 -1.71 -30.81
N ASN A 214 6.41 -2.24 -30.53
CA ASN A 214 7.43 -2.40 -31.55
C ASN A 214 7.21 -3.69 -32.36
N TYR A 215 6.67 -3.56 -33.57
CA TYR A 215 6.39 -4.68 -34.47
C TYR A 215 7.64 -5.26 -35.16
N ALA A 216 8.79 -4.58 -35.09
CA ALA A 216 10.02 -5.01 -35.78
C ALA A 216 10.69 -6.23 -35.09
N ASN A 217 10.41 -6.47 -33.82
CA ASN A 217 11.03 -7.52 -33.01
C ASN A 217 10.19 -8.80 -32.88
N ILE A 218 9.07 -8.89 -33.59
CA ILE A 218 8.17 -10.05 -33.51
C ILE A 218 8.82 -11.23 -34.25
N LYS A 219 9.23 -12.25 -33.49
CA LYS A 219 9.79 -13.51 -34.00
C LYS A 219 8.91 -14.68 -33.57
N VAL A 220 9.09 -15.82 -34.24
CA VAL A 220 8.48 -17.09 -33.78
C VAL A 220 8.98 -17.38 -32.36
N GLY A 221 8.05 -17.55 -31.43
CA GLY A 221 8.32 -17.70 -30.00
C GLY A 221 8.13 -16.44 -29.16
N SER A 222 7.93 -15.26 -29.77
CA SER A 222 7.63 -14.03 -29.03
C SER A 222 6.24 -14.12 -28.36
N ARG A 223 6.15 -13.60 -27.13
CA ARG A 223 4.89 -13.48 -26.39
C ARG A 223 4.18 -12.20 -26.78
N VAL A 224 2.90 -12.33 -27.09
CA VAL A 224 2.04 -11.24 -27.54
C VAL A 224 0.69 -11.29 -26.84
N LEU A 225 0.02 -10.15 -26.72
CA LEU A 225 -1.39 -10.11 -26.34
C LEU A 225 -2.25 -10.14 -27.60
N LEU A 226 -3.29 -10.96 -27.59
CA LEU A 226 -4.19 -11.22 -28.70
C LEU A 226 -5.61 -10.82 -28.33
N LYS A 227 -6.28 -10.02 -29.18
CA LYS A 227 -7.72 -9.77 -29.07
C LYS A 227 -8.48 -10.83 -29.88
N LEU A 228 -9.35 -11.61 -29.24
CA LEU A 228 -10.17 -12.61 -29.93
C LEU A 228 -11.41 -11.96 -30.55
N LYS A 229 -11.64 -12.18 -31.86
CA LYS A 229 -12.93 -11.85 -32.49
C LYS A 229 -13.93 -13.02 -32.32
N PRO A 230 -15.22 -12.74 -32.07
CA PRO A 230 -16.28 -13.70 -32.31
C PRO A 230 -16.44 -13.94 -33.82
N ALA A 231 -17.06 -15.06 -34.19
CA ALA A 231 -17.48 -15.30 -35.57
C ALA A 231 -18.57 -14.30 -35.98
N ASP A 232 -18.59 -13.93 -37.26
CA ASP A 232 -19.23 -12.74 -37.87
C ASP A 232 -20.76 -12.51 -37.70
N ASP A 233 -21.46 -13.15 -36.74
CA ASP A 233 -22.93 -13.10 -36.61
C ASP A 233 -23.49 -12.63 -35.24
N GLU A 234 -22.68 -12.11 -34.30
CA GLU A 234 -23.17 -11.62 -33.00
C GLU A 234 -22.82 -10.14 -32.77
N ASP A 235 -23.83 -9.29 -32.62
CA ASP A 235 -23.69 -7.85 -32.38
C ASP A 235 -22.82 -7.53 -31.14
N MET A 236 -21.70 -6.86 -31.39
CA MET A 236 -20.65 -6.49 -30.42
C MET A 236 -21.05 -5.37 -29.43
N SER A 237 -22.26 -4.82 -29.54
CA SER A 237 -22.63 -3.62 -28.78
C SER A 237 -22.98 -3.88 -27.31
N THR A 238 -23.24 -5.14 -26.93
CA THR A 238 -23.65 -5.48 -25.56
C THR A 238 -22.68 -6.45 -24.90
N VAL A 239 -22.02 -6.00 -23.84
CA VAL A 239 -21.20 -6.86 -22.97
C VAL A 239 -22.14 -7.76 -22.17
N LYS A 240 -22.46 -8.92 -22.71
CA LYS A 240 -23.12 -10.01 -22.01
C LYS A 240 -22.06 -10.88 -21.36
N LYS A 241 -22.42 -11.59 -20.29
CA LYS A 241 -21.52 -12.53 -19.58
C LYS A 241 -20.88 -13.59 -20.50
N SER A 242 -21.48 -13.87 -21.66
CA SER A 242 -20.94 -14.75 -22.71
C SER A 242 -19.92 -14.07 -23.63
N THR A 243 -19.98 -12.74 -23.81
CA THR A 243 -19.13 -11.98 -24.72
C THR A 243 -17.92 -11.33 -24.06
N GLU A 244 -17.83 -11.37 -22.72
CA GLU A 244 -16.65 -10.92 -21.93
C GLU A 244 -15.33 -11.52 -22.45
N LYS A 245 -15.37 -12.77 -22.92
CA LYS A 245 -14.18 -13.48 -23.45
C LYS A 245 -13.57 -12.80 -24.68
N TYR A 246 -14.38 -12.14 -25.51
CA TYR A 246 -13.94 -11.46 -26.74
C TYR A 246 -13.46 -10.03 -26.51
N HIS A 247 -13.80 -9.44 -25.37
CA HIS A 247 -13.38 -8.10 -25.00
C HIS A 247 -12.06 -8.09 -24.22
N LEU A 248 -11.55 -9.27 -23.86
CA LEU A 248 -10.30 -9.46 -23.13
C LEU A 248 -9.12 -9.76 -24.06
N TRP A 249 -7.97 -9.22 -23.69
CA TRP A 249 -6.69 -9.52 -24.33
C TRP A 249 -6.07 -10.77 -23.69
N HIS A 250 -5.78 -11.77 -24.52
CA HIS A 250 -5.23 -13.05 -24.06
C HIS A 250 -3.75 -13.16 -24.39
N ARG A 251 -2.97 -13.74 -23.47
CA ARG A 251 -1.54 -14.01 -23.71
C ARG A 251 -1.38 -15.17 -24.70
N ALA A 252 -0.62 -14.93 -25.76
CA ALA A 252 -0.36 -15.89 -26.82
C ALA A 252 1.12 -15.90 -27.21
N VAL A 253 1.58 -17.01 -27.79
CA VAL A 253 2.91 -17.17 -28.37
C VAL A 253 2.77 -17.24 -29.88
N VAL A 254 3.57 -16.44 -30.59
CA VAL A 254 3.61 -16.45 -32.05
C VAL A 254 4.30 -17.72 -32.54
N LYS A 255 3.61 -18.53 -33.36
CA LYS A 255 4.14 -19.75 -33.97
C LYS A 255 4.62 -19.54 -35.40
N GLY A 256 4.02 -18.61 -36.13
CA GLY A 256 4.37 -18.28 -37.50
C GLY A 256 4.08 -16.81 -37.76
N VAL A 257 4.97 -16.15 -38.50
CA VAL A 257 4.82 -14.74 -38.89
C VAL A 257 4.88 -14.68 -40.41
N ASP A 258 3.81 -14.18 -41.02
CA ASP A 258 3.78 -13.85 -42.44
C ASP A 258 3.97 -12.33 -42.59
N LEU A 259 5.22 -11.93 -42.82
CA LEU A 259 5.62 -10.52 -42.98
C LEU A 259 4.97 -9.84 -44.20
N GLU A 260 4.68 -10.59 -45.27
CA GLU A 260 4.08 -10.06 -46.50
C GLU A 260 2.59 -9.73 -46.35
N LYS A 261 1.87 -10.44 -45.48
CA LYS A 261 0.42 -10.27 -45.28
C LYS A 261 0.07 -9.56 -43.97
N ARG A 262 1.09 -9.18 -43.18
CA ARG A 262 0.91 -8.68 -41.80
C ARG A 262 -0.05 -9.58 -41.00
N SER A 263 0.14 -10.89 -41.12
CA SER A 263 -0.64 -11.89 -40.39
C SER A 263 0.28 -12.79 -39.56
N CYS A 264 -0.15 -13.14 -38.36
CA CYS A 264 0.55 -14.05 -37.46
C CYS A 264 -0.36 -15.22 -37.10
N VAL A 265 0.24 -16.40 -37.00
CA VAL A 265 -0.38 -17.56 -36.36
C VAL A 265 0.05 -17.53 -34.91
N ALA A 266 -0.88 -17.23 -34.01
CA ALA A 266 -0.64 -17.19 -32.57
C ALA A 266 -1.34 -18.36 -31.86
N LYS A 267 -0.67 -18.94 -30.86
CA LYS A 267 -1.22 -19.97 -29.97
C LYS A 267 -1.41 -19.38 -28.58
N LEU A 268 -2.62 -19.48 -28.01
CA LEU A 268 -2.87 -19.01 -26.64
C LEU A 268 -2.04 -19.81 -25.62
N GLU A 269 -1.45 -19.11 -24.64
CA GLU A 269 -0.77 -19.75 -23.49
C GLU A 269 -1.79 -20.23 -22.44
N GLN A 270 -2.94 -19.55 -22.33
CA GLN A 270 -3.99 -19.90 -21.39
C GLN A 270 -5.01 -20.80 -22.07
N ASN A 271 -5.04 -22.08 -21.70
CA ASN A 271 -6.13 -22.99 -22.07
C ASN A 271 -7.43 -22.48 -21.42
N ILE A 272 -8.19 -21.66 -22.14
CA ILE A 272 -9.54 -21.29 -21.71
C ILE A 272 -10.34 -22.58 -21.73
N LYS A 273 -10.67 -23.11 -20.55
CA LYS A 273 -11.58 -24.26 -20.39
C LYS A 273 -12.97 -23.83 -20.83
N THR A 274 -13.20 -23.77 -22.14
CA THR A 274 -14.56 -23.78 -22.70
C THR A 274 -15.18 -25.09 -22.23
N GLY A 275 -16.26 -25.01 -21.48
CA GLY A 275 -16.98 -26.16 -20.91
C GLY A 275 -17.65 -27.06 -21.94
N ASP A 276 -17.18 -27.09 -23.19
CA ASP A 276 -17.67 -27.98 -24.22
C ASP A 276 -16.61 -29.05 -24.54
N LYS A 277 -16.92 -30.26 -24.10
CA LYS A 277 -16.23 -31.49 -24.45
C LYS A 277 -16.42 -31.81 -25.93
N ARG A 278 -15.87 -31.02 -26.86
CA ARG A 278 -15.67 -31.45 -28.24
C ARG A 278 -14.36 -30.92 -28.80
N LYS A 279 -13.45 -31.87 -28.96
CA LYS A 279 -12.53 -32.03 -30.10
C LYS A 279 -11.46 -30.94 -30.25
N SER A 280 -10.22 -31.36 -29.97
CA SER A 280 -8.98 -30.70 -30.36
C SER A 280 -9.01 -30.26 -31.83
N ALA A 281 -9.34 -29.00 -32.07
CA ALA A 281 -8.81 -28.23 -33.17
C ALA A 281 -7.66 -27.42 -32.57
N SER A 282 -6.49 -27.47 -33.20
CA SER A 282 -5.31 -26.69 -32.83
C SER A 282 -5.68 -25.25 -32.47
N ASP A 283 -5.37 -24.82 -31.25
CA ASP A 283 -5.41 -23.40 -30.81
C ASP A 283 -4.38 -22.60 -31.62
N GLU A 284 -4.66 -22.40 -32.90
CA GLU A 284 -3.89 -21.62 -33.85
C GLU A 284 -4.86 -20.60 -34.44
N TYR A 285 -4.73 -19.36 -33.98
CA TYR A 285 -5.56 -18.25 -34.43
C TYR A 285 -4.74 -17.47 -35.45
N HIS A 286 -5.31 -17.30 -36.65
CA HIS A 286 -4.78 -16.41 -37.67
C HIS A 286 -5.25 -15.00 -37.36
N VAL A 287 -4.31 -14.13 -36.98
CA VAL A 287 -4.64 -12.79 -36.51
C VAL A 287 -3.74 -11.77 -37.19
N LEU A 288 -4.30 -10.61 -37.53
CA LEU A 288 -3.58 -9.51 -38.16
C LEU A 288 -2.70 -8.78 -37.14
N PHE A 289 -1.62 -8.14 -37.59
CA PHE A 289 -0.72 -7.38 -36.71
C PHE A 289 -1.43 -6.27 -35.93
N GLU A 290 -2.53 -5.72 -36.44
CA GLU A 290 -3.36 -4.70 -35.79
C GLU A 290 -4.06 -5.20 -34.51
N GLU A 291 -4.20 -6.52 -34.37
CA GLU A 291 -4.91 -7.18 -33.26
C GLU A 291 -3.96 -7.85 -32.26
N ILE A 292 -2.65 -7.54 -32.40
CA ILE A 292 -1.56 -8.11 -31.63
C ILE A 292 -0.80 -6.98 -30.95
N PHE A 293 -0.60 -7.10 -29.64
CA PHE A 293 0.28 -6.21 -28.89
C PHE A 293 1.54 -6.98 -28.46
N PRO A 294 2.70 -6.75 -29.11
CA PRO A 294 3.97 -7.34 -28.71
C PRO A 294 4.40 -6.83 -27.33
N LEU A 295 4.70 -7.76 -26.42
CA LEU A 295 5.31 -7.42 -25.13
C LEU A 295 6.82 -7.27 -25.37
N SER A 296 7.31 -6.03 -25.46
CA SER A 296 8.73 -5.72 -25.66
C SER A 296 9.58 -6.45 -24.63
N THR A 297 10.38 -7.42 -25.08
CA THR A 297 11.27 -8.22 -24.24
C THR A 297 12.64 -7.55 -24.03
N GLU A 298 12.75 -6.24 -24.26
CA GLU A 298 14.02 -5.48 -24.20
C GLU A 298 14.28 -4.89 -22.80
N GLY A 299 13.96 -5.68 -21.78
CA GLY A 299 14.33 -5.43 -20.38
C GLY A 299 14.60 -6.73 -19.61
N ALA A 300 14.73 -7.85 -20.33
CA ALA A 300 15.19 -9.11 -19.79
C ALA A 300 16.57 -9.43 -20.39
N GLU A 301 17.49 -8.48 -20.22
CA GLU A 301 18.90 -8.81 -20.34
C GLU A 301 19.24 -9.81 -19.24
N ASN A 302 19.52 -11.04 -19.67
CA ASN A 302 20.27 -12.00 -18.92
C ASN A 302 21.66 -11.40 -18.67
N THR A 303 21.79 -10.59 -17.62
CA THR A 303 23.08 -10.23 -17.04
C THR A 303 23.51 -11.42 -16.20
N ASP A 304 24.23 -12.35 -16.85
CA ASP A 304 25.18 -13.22 -16.16
C ASP A 304 26.32 -12.32 -15.65
N SER A 305 26.15 -11.81 -14.43
CA SER A 305 27.22 -11.17 -13.66
C SER A 305 27.63 -12.10 -12.53
N ASP A 306 28.68 -12.88 -12.81
CA ASP A 306 29.56 -13.48 -11.81
C ASP A 306 30.39 -12.38 -11.14
N ASP A 307 30.09 -12.05 -9.87
CA ASP A 307 31.10 -11.95 -8.79
C ASP A 307 30.43 -11.73 -7.41
N SER A 308 30.93 -12.49 -6.44
CA SER A 308 30.94 -12.25 -4.98
C SER A 308 29.68 -12.43 -4.12
N LEU A 309 29.46 -13.71 -3.78
CA LEU A 309 29.15 -14.24 -2.43
C LEU A 309 28.53 -13.27 -1.40
N SER A 310 27.20 -13.25 -1.34
CA SER A 310 26.44 -12.91 -0.13
C SER A 310 25.55 -14.09 0.26
N ASP A 311 25.95 -14.77 1.34
CA ASP A 311 25.41 -16.02 1.90
C ASP A 311 23.97 -15.89 2.45
N THR A 312 23.00 -15.72 1.55
CA THR A 312 21.58 -15.80 1.88
C THR A 312 20.80 -16.58 0.84
N GLU A 313 20.95 -17.91 0.83
CA GLU A 313 19.99 -18.82 0.20
C GLU A 313 19.14 -19.55 1.26
N TYR A 314 17.89 -19.15 1.35
CA TYR A 314 16.80 -20.13 1.45
C TYR A 314 16.80 -20.90 0.12
N PRO A 315 16.88 -22.25 0.10
CA PRO A 315 16.83 -22.97 -1.14
C PRO A 315 15.42 -22.88 -1.70
N GLU A 316 15.30 -22.14 -2.79
CA GLU A 316 14.26 -22.39 -3.77
C GLU A 316 14.35 -23.83 -4.24
N SER A 317 13.19 -24.46 -4.23
CA SER A 317 12.94 -25.78 -4.78
C SER A 317 13.19 -25.81 -6.28
N LYS A 318 14.45 -25.88 -6.72
CA LYS A 318 14.78 -26.62 -7.95
C LYS A 318 14.47 -28.08 -7.65
N THR A 319 13.20 -28.46 -7.81
CA THR A 319 12.82 -29.86 -7.92
C THR A 319 13.41 -30.38 -9.23
N LEU A 320 14.67 -30.81 -9.19
CA LEU A 320 15.00 -32.04 -9.88
C LEU A 320 14.01 -33.06 -9.30
N ARG A 321 13.00 -33.42 -10.09
CA ARG A 321 12.01 -34.44 -9.69
C ARG A 321 12.72 -35.79 -9.67
N THR A 322 13.50 -36.05 -8.63
CA THR A 322 13.93 -37.40 -8.32
C THR A 322 12.69 -38.19 -7.97
N GLU A 323 12.55 -39.39 -8.51
CA GLU A 323 11.35 -40.22 -8.39
C GLU A 323 10.93 -40.43 -6.93
N GLU A 324 11.90 -40.39 -6.01
CA GLU A 324 11.73 -40.47 -4.56
C GLU A 324 10.84 -39.35 -3.98
N SER A 325 10.96 -38.11 -4.44
CA SER A 325 10.16 -36.99 -3.91
C SER A 325 8.67 -37.11 -4.30
N THR A 326 8.41 -37.67 -5.48
CA THR A 326 7.04 -37.98 -5.91
C THR A 326 6.46 -39.21 -5.20
N GLN A 327 7.31 -40.14 -4.78
CA GLN A 327 6.92 -41.28 -3.94
C GLN A 327 6.51 -40.79 -2.54
N LEU A 328 7.25 -39.85 -1.93
CA LEU A 328 6.94 -39.30 -0.60
C LEU A 328 5.62 -38.51 -0.53
N LEU A 329 5.28 -37.74 -1.58
CA LEU A 329 3.99 -37.04 -1.67
C LEU A 329 2.81 -38.03 -1.80
N VAL A 330 3.03 -39.12 -2.51
CA VAL A 330 2.08 -40.24 -2.59
C VAL A 330 2.02 -40.98 -1.24
N GLU A 331 3.14 -41.18 -0.54
CA GLU A 331 3.18 -41.73 0.83
C GLU A 331 2.36 -40.89 1.82
N GLN A 332 2.45 -39.56 1.74
CA GLN A 332 1.73 -38.64 2.62
C GLN A 332 0.21 -38.64 2.37
N SER A 333 -0.21 -38.81 1.12
CA SER A 333 -1.63 -38.94 0.77
C SER A 333 -2.21 -40.33 1.03
N LEU A 334 -1.37 -41.36 1.20
CA LEU A 334 -1.78 -42.75 1.42
C LEU A 334 -1.75 -43.16 2.90
N GLN A 335 -0.93 -42.49 3.72
CA GLN A 335 -0.95 -42.67 5.17
C GLN A 335 -2.11 -41.85 5.76
N ASN A 336 -3.14 -42.55 6.23
CA ASN A 336 -4.33 -42.05 6.91
C ASN A 336 -4.00 -41.08 8.08
N ASN A 337 -3.61 -39.84 7.78
CA ASN A 337 -3.70 -38.71 8.68
C ASN A 337 -4.89 -37.86 8.23
N ALA A 338 -6.07 -38.49 8.16
CA ALA A 338 -7.30 -37.74 8.10
C ALA A 338 -7.31 -36.81 9.33
N PRO A 339 -7.50 -35.49 9.16
CA PRO A 339 -7.70 -34.60 10.29
C PRO A 339 -8.85 -35.16 11.15
N ALA A 340 -8.68 -35.15 12.46
CA ALA A 340 -9.71 -35.65 13.37
C ALA A 340 -11.06 -34.97 13.04
N MET A 341 -12.13 -35.76 12.97
CA MET A 341 -13.47 -35.26 12.65
C MET A 341 -13.78 -34.03 13.51
N GLY A 342 -14.00 -32.86 12.88
CA GLY A 342 -14.24 -31.60 13.59
C GLY A 342 -13.06 -30.62 13.68
N GLU A 343 -11.88 -30.90 13.09
CA GLU A 343 -10.77 -29.91 13.09
C GLU A 343 -11.11 -28.59 12.37
N TRP A 344 -12.01 -28.62 11.37
CA TRP A 344 -12.54 -27.41 10.71
C TRP A 344 -13.30 -26.49 11.67
N GLU A 345 -13.74 -26.97 12.84
CA GLU A 345 -14.43 -26.16 13.85
C GLU A 345 -13.49 -25.14 14.51
N ARG A 346 -12.17 -25.38 14.48
CA ARG A 346 -11.16 -24.38 14.88
C ARG A 346 -11.29 -23.10 14.05
N HIS A 347 -11.63 -23.23 12.77
CA HIS A 347 -11.75 -22.11 11.84
C HIS A 347 -13.18 -21.61 11.65
N THR A 348 -14.19 -22.40 12.03
CA THR A 348 -15.61 -22.09 11.77
C THR A 348 -16.43 -21.79 13.03
N ARG A 349 -15.80 -21.68 14.22
CA ARG A 349 -16.43 -21.28 15.50
C ARG A 349 -17.76 -22.01 15.79
N GLY A 350 -17.83 -23.30 15.44
CA GLY A 350 -19.02 -24.14 15.67
C GLY A 350 -20.17 -24.00 14.64
N MET A 351 -19.99 -23.22 13.56
CA MET A 351 -20.99 -23.17 12.48
C MET A 351 -21.11 -24.51 11.75
N GLY A 352 -19.99 -25.20 11.51
CA GLY A 352 -19.96 -26.51 10.85
C GLY A 352 -20.71 -27.59 11.63
N SER A 353 -20.46 -27.70 12.94
CA SER A 353 -21.20 -28.63 13.82
C SER A 353 -22.69 -28.32 13.85
N ARG A 354 -23.06 -27.04 13.90
CA ARG A 354 -24.46 -26.61 13.93
C ARG A 354 -25.21 -26.94 12.64
N ILE A 355 -24.55 -26.79 11.49
CA ILE A 355 -25.11 -27.22 10.19
C ILE A 355 -25.25 -28.74 10.14
N MET A 356 -24.23 -29.49 10.57
CA MET A 356 -24.27 -30.94 10.61
C MET A 356 -25.42 -31.46 11.49
N LEU A 357 -25.58 -30.91 12.69
CA LEU A 357 -26.69 -31.22 13.60
C LEU A 357 -28.05 -30.92 12.93
N SER A 358 -28.17 -29.79 12.23
CA SER A 358 -29.40 -29.43 11.50
C SER A 358 -29.74 -30.39 10.35
N MET A 359 -28.71 -31.04 9.78
CA MET A 359 -28.84 -32.03 8.72
C MET A 359 -28.98 -33.48 9.25
N GLY A 360 -29.14 -33.64 10.57
CA GLY A 360 -29.37 -34.94 11.21
C GLY A 360 -28.11 -35.73 11.52
N TYR A 361 -26.96 -35.07 11.68
CA TYR A 361 -25.76 -35.70 12.24
C TYR A 361 -25.91 -35.87 13.74
N VAL A 362 -25.76 -37.09 14.25
CA VAL A 362 -25.63 -37.36 15.69
C VAL A 362 -24.16 -37.61 16.00
N PRO A 363 -23.56 -36.90 16.98
CA PRO A 363 -22.16 -37.10 17.35
C PRO A 363 -21.88 -38.57 17.69
N GLY A 364 -20.92 -39.17 16.98
CA GLY A 364 -20.58 -40.59 17.15
C GLY A 364 -21.34 -41.56 16.23
N THR A 365 -22.29 -41.07 15.42
CA THR A 365 -22.94 -41.85 14.36
C THR A 365 -22.85 -41.13 13.00
N GLY A 366 -23.37 -41.78 11.95
CA GLY A 366 -23.39 -41.24 10.60
C GLY A 366 -24.42 -40.13 10.38
N LEU A 367 -24.19 -39.31 9.36
CA LEU A 367 -25.19 -38.36 8.86
C LEU A 367 -26.41 -39.09 8.25
N GLY A 368 -27.63 -38.73 8.66
CA GLY A 368 -28.88 -39.20 8.04
C GLY A 368 -29.91 -39.74 9.03
N ALA A 369 -31.19 -39.85 8.61
CA ALA A 369 -32.32 -40.19 9.49
C ALA A 369 -32.19 -41.56 10.19
N ALA A 370 -31.45 -42.51 9.62
CA ALA A 370 -31.16 -43.81 10.20
C ALA A 370 -29.74 -43.92 10.80
N SER A 371 -29.00 -42.81 10.92
CA SER A 371 -27.59 -42.80 11.38
C SER A 371 -26.61 -43.63 10.53
N ASP A 372 -26.99 -43.99 9.30
CA ASP A 372 -26.26 -44.91 8.41
C ASP A 372 -25.15 -44.22 7.57
N GLY A 373 -24.95 -42.92 7.79
CA GLY A 373 -23.91 -42.15 7.12
C GLY A 373 -22.49 -42.59 7.51
N ARG A 374 -21.53 -42.31 6.64
CA ARG A 374 -20.12 -42.60 6.94
C ARG A 374 -19.60 -41.66 8.03
N LEU A 375 -18.98 -42.25 9.06
CA LEU A 375 -18.31 -41.52 10.15
C LEU A 375 -17.04 -40.80 9.70
N ARG A 376 -16.35 -41.34 8.69
CA ARG A 376 -15.08 -40.80 8.19
C ARG A 376 -15.33 -39.99 6.91
N PRO A 377 -14.80 -38.75 6.82
CA PRO A 377 -14.83 -37.96 5.58
C PRO A 377 -14.26 -38.77 4.41
N VAL A 378 -14.83 -38.57 3.21
CA VAL A 378 -14.34 -39.21 1.99
C VAL A 378 -13.17 -38.39 1.44
N GLU A 379 -11.97 -38.95 1.50
CA GLU A 379 -10.77 -38.29 0.98
C GLU A 379 -10.74 -38.32 -0.56
N ALA A 380 -10.53 -37.15 -1.17
CA ALA A 380 -10.26 -37.06 -2.60
C ALA A 380 -8.78 -37.37 -2.85
N ARG A 381 -8.49 -38.57 -3.37
CA ARG A 381 -7.12 -38.97 -3.74
C ARG A 381 -6.74 -38.37 -5.09
N GLY A 382 -5.87 -37.36 -5.07
CA GLY A 382 -5.28 -36.79 -6.29
C GLY A 382 -4.23 -37.73 -6.87
N THR A 383 -4.40 -38.19 -8.10
CA THR A 383 -3.34 -38.88 -8.82
C THR A 383 -2.33 -37.89 -9.38
N ALA A 384 -1.05 -38.26 -9.41
CA ALA A 384 -0.04 -37.43 -10.05
C ALA A 384 -0.36 -37.28 -11.56
N PRO A 385 -0.22 -36.07 -12.14
CA PRO A 385 -0.51 -35.86 -13.55
C PRO A 385 0.37 -36.75 -14.42
N GLY A 386 -0.24 -37.47 -15.37
CA GLY A 386 0.47 -38.34 -16.32
C GLY A 386 0.71 -39.78 -15.86
N LYS A 387 0.19 -40.21 -14.70
CA LYS A 387 0.31 -41.60 -14.21
C LYS A 387 -1.05 -42.30 -14.12
N SER A 388 -1.10 -43.59 -14.48
CA SER A 388 -2.32 -44.41 -14.43
C SER A 388 -2.72 -44.77 -13.00
N LEU A 389 -4.00 -45.11 -12.82
CA LEU A 389 -4.55 -45.58 -11.55
C LEU A 389 -3.79 -46.82 -11.04
N ASP A 390 -3.45 -47.74 -11.94
CA ASP A 390 -2.73 -48.98 -11.63
C ASP A 390 -1.31 -48.72 -11.07
N HIS A 391 -0.63 -47.67 -11.55
CA HIS A 391 0.67 -47.27 -11.00
C HIS A 391 0.56 -46.74 -9.57
N CYS A 392 -0.55 -46.05 -9.25
CA CYS A 392 -0.82 -45.56 -7.91
C CYS A 392 -1.17 -46.72 -6.96
N MET A 393 -1.89 -47.74 -7.44
CA MET A 393 -2.18 -48.95 -6.67
C MET A 393 -0.91 -49.76 -6.39
N ALA A 394 -0.03 -49.95 -7.37
CA ALA A 394 1.22 -50.67 -7.20
C ALA A 394 2.18 -49.98 -6.20
N LEU A 395 2.20 -48.63 -6.16
CA LEU A 395 2.94 -47.88 -5.14
C LEU A 395 2.32 -48.06 -3.76
N SER A 396 0.99 -48.03 -3.66
CA SER A 396 0.27 -48.28 -2.40
C SER A 396 0.53 -49.67 -1.83
N GLU A 397 0.58 -50.70 -2.68
CA GLU A 397 0.87 -52.08 -2.26
C GLU A 397 2.30 -52.24 -1.77
N LYS A 398 3.28 -51.62 -2.44
CA LYS A 398 4.68 -51.59 -2.00
C LYS A 398 4.87 -50.86 -0.67
N MET A 399 4.08 -49.83 -0.41
CA MET A 399 4.14 -49.06 0.85
C MET A 399 3.43 -49.78 2.00
N ALA A 400 2.32 -50.48 1.74
CA ALA A 400 1.62 -51.29 2.73
C ALA A 400 2.49 -52.45 3.28
N GLN A 401 3.54 -52.82 2.56
CA GLN A 401 4.51 -53.84 2.98
C GLN A 401 5.64 -53.29 3.88
N GLN A 402 5.78 -51.97 4.04
CA GLN A 402 6.79 -51.40 4.94
C GLN A 402 6.25 -51.23 6.37
N ASP A 403 7.14 -51.44 7.36
CA ASP A 403 6.78 -51.32 8.78
C ASP A 403 6.30 -49.89 9.13
N PRO A 404 5.05 -49.70 9.59
CA PRO A 404 4.45 -48.38 9.82
C PRO A 404 5.21 -47.53 10.86
N LEU A 405 5.87 -48.16 11.82
CA LEU A 405 6.63 -47.49 12.89
C LEU A 405 7.90 -46.80 12.38
N LYS A 406 8.57 -47.35 11.36
CA LYS A 406 9.79 -46.77 10.79
C LYS A 406 9.47 -45.51 9.98
N VAL A 407 8.32 -45.48 9.32
CA VAL A 407 7.90 -44.34 8.51
C VAL A 407 7.46 -43.17 9.40
N GLU A 408 6.74 -43.46 10.49
CA GLU A 408 6.34 -42.45 11.49
C GLU A 408 7.56 -41.78 12.16
N GLN A 409 8.58 -42.57 12.55
CA GLN A 409 9.82 -42.02 13.11
C GLN A 409 10.60 -41.15 12.12
N LYS A 410 10.61 -41.52 10.84
CA LYS A 410 11.27 -40.76 9.78
C LYS A 410 10.58 -39.42 9.52
N LEU A 411 9.24 -39.41 9.52
CA LEU A 411 8.43 -38.19 9.37
C LEU A 411 8.60 -37.24 10.55
N LYS A 412 8.55 -37.74 11.80
CA LYS A 412 8.81 -36.92 13.00
C LYS A 412 10.20 -36.30 12.99
N ARG A 413 11.20 -37.02 12.50
CA ARG A 413 12.58 -36.51 12.37
C ARG A 413 12.69 -35.42 11.31
N LEU A 414 11.94 -35.50 10.22
CA LEU A 414 11.91 -34.48 9.17
C LEU A 414 11.17 -33.22 9.64
N GLN A 415 10.01 -33.36 10.29
CA GLN A 415 9.26 -32.23 10.84
C GLN A 415 10.09 -31.45 11.88
N LYS A 416 10.75 -32.16 12.81
CA LYS A 416 11.63 -31.52 13.79
C LYS A 416 12.78 -30.74 13.15
N LYS A 417 13.33 -31.26 12.04
CA LYS A 417 14.42 -30.60 11.31
C LYS A 417 13.93 -29.34 10.58
N GLU A 418 12.70 -29.35 10.08
CA GLU A 418 12.08 -28.21 9.41
C GLU A 418 11.70 -27.09 10.39
N GLU A 419 11.14 -27.44 11.55
CA GLU A 419 10.87 -26.49 12.63
C GLU A 419 12.15 -25.83 13.15
N GLU A 420 13.22 -26.60 13.35
CA GLU A 420 14.52 -26.08 13.80
C GLU A 420 15.13 -25.12 12.75
N ARG A 421 14.95 -25.44 11.46
CA ARG A 421 15.39 -24.57 10.36
C ARG A 421 14.61 -23.26 10.32
N ASN A 422 13.29 -23.32 10.48
CA ASN A 422 12.42 -22.14 10.49
C ASN A 422 12.73 -21.24 11.70
N LYS A 423 12.92 -21.84 12.89
CA LYS A 423 13.33 -21.13 14.10
C LYS A 423 14.66 -20.40 13.91
N ARG A 424 15.66 -21.05 13.32
CA ARG A 424 16.98 -20.46 13.08
C ARG A 424 16.93 -19.31 12.06
N ALA A 425 16.05 -19.40 11.07
CA ALA A 425 15.83 -18.31 10.12
C ALA A 425 15.16 -17.10 10.78
N TYR A 426 14.14 -17.33 11.60
CA TYR A 426 13.47 -16.28 12.38
C TYR A 426 14.43 -15.57 13.35
N GLU A 427 15.31 -16.31 14.03
CA GLU A 427 16.34 -15.72 14.90
C GLU A 427 17.32 -14.84 14.12
N ARG A 428 17.73 -15.26 12.91
CA ARG A 428 18.62 -14.48 12.04
C ARG A 428 17.97 -13.19 11.53
N GLU A 429 16.68 -13.24 11.19
CA GLU A 429 15.92 -12.07 10.74
C GLU A 429 15.76 -11.05 11.87
N LYS A 430 15.43 -11.52 13.08
CA LYS A 430 15.36 -10.69 14.28
C LYS A 430 16.71 -10.04 14.63
N GLU A 431 17.82 -10.76 14.46
CA GLU A 431 19.15 -10.18 14.62
C GLU A 431 19.50 -9.14 13.55
N ARG A 432 19.00 -9.32 12.32
CA ARG A 432 19.19 -8.35 11.23
C ARG A 432 18.38 -7.07 11.48
N GLU A 433 17.16 -7.20 11.98
CA GLU A 433 16.37 -6.06 12.47
C GLU A 433 17.09 -5.34 13.61
N ARG A 434 17.66 -6.08 14.58
CA ARG A 434 18.46 -5.50 15.67
C ARG A 434 19.72 -4.77 15.18
N ARG A 435 20.35 -5.27 14.11
CA ARG A 435 21.56 -4.70 13.48
C ARG A 435 21.25 -3.77 12.30
N ASN A 436 20.02 -3.26 12.19
CA ASN A 436 19.63 -2.36 11.11
C ASN A 436 20.23 -0.95 11.33
N VAL A 437 20.60 -0.25 10.24
CA VAL A 437 21.32 1.04 10.25
C VAL A 437 20.56 2.10 11.07
N PHE A 438 19.23 2.03 11.10
CA PHE A 438 18.37 2.89 11.90
C PHE A 438 18.43 2.60 13.41
N ASN A 439 18.59 1.33 13.82
CA ASN A 439 18.82 0.99 15.23
C ASN A 439 20.24 1.37 15.67
N PHE A 440 21.21 1.30 14.76
CA PHE A 440 22.56 1.80 15.00
C PHE A 440 22.57 3.33 15.14
N LEU A 441 21.89 4.08 14.28
CA LEU A 441 21.69 5.53 14.42
C LEU A 441 20.99 5.88 15.72
N ASN A 442 19.92 5.15 16.07
CA ASN A 442 19.19 5.36 17.32
C ASN A 442 20.05 5.09 18.56
N ASN A 443 20.97 4.12 18.49
CA ASN A 443 21.93 3.87 19.58
C ASN A 443 23.11 4.86 19.60
N THR A 444 23.58 5.36 18.45
CA THR A 444 24.78 6.22 18.37
C THR A 444 24.48 7.71 18.47
N LEU A 445 23.27 8.14 18.11
CA LEU A 445 22.84 9.55 18.21
C LEU A 445 21.82 9.77 19.34
N GLY A 446 21.30 8.69 19.95
CA GLY A 446 20.31 8.74 21.03
C GLY A 446 20.87 8.60 22.45
N GLU A 447 22.18 8.52 22.65
CA GLU A 447 22.78 8.40 23.99
C GLU A 447 23.01 9.78 24.64
N THR A 448 21.94 10.58 24.74
CA THR A 448 21.83 11.62 25.77
C THR A 448 21.21 11.01 26.99
N THR A 449 21.91 11.14 28.10
CA THR A 449 21.68 10.56 29.42
C THR A 449 20.26 10.79 29.96
N GLU A 450 19.28 9.97 29.62
CA GLU A 450 18.11 9.72 30.46
C GLU A 450 17.68 8.25 30.35
N GLN A 451 17.94 7.51 31.41
CA GLN A 451 17.26 6.24 31.68
C GLN A 451 15.80 6.54 32.01
N SER A 452 14.98 6.86 31.00
CA SER A 452 13.55 6.64 31.08
C SER A 452 13.29 5.21 30.65
N THR A 453 12.93 4.36 31.61
CA THR A 453 12.26 3.10 31.34
C THR A 453 11.00 3.40 30.52
N ASN A 454 11.11 3.35 29.19
CA ASN A 454 9.96 3.35 28.29
C ASN A 454 9.25 2.01 28.43
N VAL A 455 8.47 1.91 29.51
CA VAL A 455 7.31 1.03 29.52
C VAL A 455 6.34 1.67 28.52
N PRO A 456 5.88 0.98 27.47
CA PRO A 456 4.92 1.54 26.54
C PRO A 456 3.63 1.82 27.32
N SER A 457 3.46 3.07 27.78
CA SER A 457 2.18 3.55 28.27
C SER A 457 1.34 3.81 27.04
N ILE A 458 0.64 2.76 26.60
CA ILE A 458 -0.45 2.87 25.65
C ILE A 458 -1.38 3.95 26.21
N ASP A 459 -1.63 5.01 25.44
CA ASP A 459 -2.53 6.07 25.85
C ASP A 459 -3.94 5.49 26.02
N ILE A 460 -4.32 5.23 27.28
CA ILE A 460 -5.57 4.58 27.71
C ILE A 460 -6.82 5.28 27.13
N LYS A 461 -6.67 6.57 26.74
CA LYS A 461 -7.72 7.37 26.11
C LYS A 461 -7.98 6.98 24.64
N GLN A 462 -6.96 6.51 23.91
CA GLN A 462 -7.04 6.19 22.48
C GLN A 462 -7.46 4.73 22.22
N SER A 463 -7.26 3.82 23.18
CA SER A 463 -7.58 2.39 23.03
C SER A 463 -9.09 2.13 22.95
N THR A 464 -9.51 1.11 22.18
CA THR A 464 -10.93 0.75 22.06
C THR A 464 -11.47 0.06 23.32
N SER A 465 -12.79 -0.02 23.49
CA SER A 465 -13.39 -0.70 24.67
C SER A 465 -13.09 -2.19 24.74
N LYS A 466 -12.84 -2.84 23.58
CA LYS A 466 -12.40 -4.23 23.53
C LYS A 466 -10.94 -4.36 23.97
N ASP A 467 -10.08 -3.43 23.53
CA ASP A 467 -8.67 -3.42 23.91
C ASP A 467 -8.49 -3.19 25.40
N LEU A 468 -9.27 -2.27 26.00
CA LEU A 468 -9.27 -2.05 27.45
C LEU A 468 -9.65 -3.30 28.26
N ASN A 469 -10.54 -4.16 27.73
CA ASN A 469 -10.89 -5.43 28.40
C ASN A 469 -9.75 -6.46 28.29
N ILE A 470 -9.07 -6.50 27.14
CA ILE A 470 -7.93 -7.40 26.93
C ILE A 470 -6.75 -6.96 27.81
N GLU A 471 -6.48 -5.65 27.89
CA GLU A 471 -5.43 -5.11 28.75
C GLU A 471 -5.73 -5.32 30.23
N GLN A 472 -6.99 -5.15 30.66
CA GLN A 472 -7.39 -5.47 32.03
C GLN A 472 -7.10 -6.94 32.37
N PHE A 473 -7.44 -7.87 31.48
CA PHE A 473 -7.17 -9.29 31.69
C PHE A 473 -5.67 -9.59 31.77
N LYS A 474 -4.86 -8.98 30.90
CA LYS A 474 -3.38 -9.12 30.94
C LYS A 474 -2.80 -8.60 32.25
N LEU A 475 -3.24 -7.42 32.70
CA LEU A 475 -2.81 -6.84 33.98
C LEU A 475 -3.21 -7.72 35.16
N GLU A 476 -4.40 -8.32 35.15
CA GLU A 476 -4.84 -9.24 36.20
C GLU A 476 -3.96 -10.50 36.26
N GLU A 477 -3.61 -11.06 35.10
CA GLU A 477 -2.70 -12.21 35.01
C GLU A 477 -1.30 -11.87 35.53
N ASP A 478 -0.77 -10.71 35.17
CA ASP A 478 0.55 -10.24 35.58
C ASP A 478 0.60 -9.86 37.06
N CYS A 479 -0.44 -9.23 37.60
CA CYS A 479 -0.62 -9.04 39.04
C CYS A 479 -0.58 -10.38 39.77
N ARG A 480 -1.31 -11.39 39.29
CA ARG A 480 -1.32 -12.73 39.88
C ARG A 480 0.06 -13.41 39.81
N LYS A 481 0.82 -13.20 38.73
CA LYS A 481 2.20 -13.72 38.61
C LYS A 481 3.12 -13.09 39.66
N ILE A 482 3.10 -11.76 39.79
CA ILE A 482 3.94 -11.04 40.75
C ILE A 482 3.53 -11.36 42.19
N GLU A 483 2.24 -11.49 42.50
CA GLU A 483 1.76 -11.93 43.82
C GLU A 483 2.33 -13.31 44.18
N ASN A 484 2.32 -14.25 43.24
CA ASN A 484 2.92 -15.56 43.45
C ASN A 484 4.45 -15.50 43.63
N GLU A 485 5.14 -14.60 42.92
CA GLU A 485 6.57 -14.36 43.12
C GLU A 485 6.87 -13.78 44.50
N ILE A 486 6.09 -12.80 44.95
CA ILE A 486 6.18 -12.22 46.29
C ILE A 486 5.95 -13.31 47.35
N LEU A 487 4.95 -14.17 47.18
CA LEU A 487 4.71 -15.29 48.10
C LEU A 487 5.90 -16.25 48.14
N LYS A 488 6.50 -16.59 46.99
CA LYS A 488 7.70 -17.43 46.93
C LYS A 488 8.89 -16.77 47.63
N LEU A 489 9.10 -15.47 47.41
CA LEU A 489 10.17 -14.70 48.04
C LEU A 489 9.95 -14.52 49.56
N ASN A 490 8.71 -14.36 50.02
CA ASN A 490 8.40 -14.34 51.45
C ASN A 490 8.63 -15.71 52.11
N ASN A 491 8.30 -16.79 51.41
CA ASN A 491 8.58 -18.14 51.89
C ASN A 491 10.09 -18.44 51.96
N THR A 492 10.91 -17.87 51.07
CA THR A 492 12.36 -17.97 51.19
C THR A 492 12.91 -17.05 52.28
N LEU A 493 12.37 -15.84 52.42
CA LEU A 493 12.73 -14.88 53.46
C LEU A 493 12.53 -15.47 54.87
N ALA A 494 11.42 -16.19 55.10
CA ALA A 494 11.12 -16.87 56.35
C ALA A 494 12.15 -17.95 56.74
N LYS A 495 12.96 -18.44 55.79
CA LYS A 495 13.99 -19.47 56.02
C LYS A 495 15.34 -18.89 56.43
N TYR A 496 15.58 -17.59 56.24
CA TYR A 496 16.84 -16.93 56.59
C TYR A 496 16.71 -16.15 57.91
N PRO A 497 17.73 -16.17 58.78
CA PRO A 497 17.76 -15.32 59.97
C PRO A 497 17.88 -13.83 59.59
N GLN A 498 17.23 -12.96 60.36
CA GLN A 498 16.99 -11.54 60.02
C GLN A 498 18.26 -10.72 59.73
N ASP A 499 19.39 -11.07 60.35
CA ASP A 499 20.67 -10.36 60.18
C ASP A 499 21.55 -10.86 59.03
N SER A 500 21.09 -11.87 58.28
CA SER A 500 21.85 -12.39 57.15
C SER A 500 21.80 -11.44 55.94
N ASN A 501 22.92 -11.29 55.24
CA ASN A 501 22.97 -10.59 53.95
C ASN A 501 21.98 -11.18 52.94
N GLY A 502 21.70 -12.49 53.02
CA GLY A 502 20.66 -13.16 52.22
C GLY A 502 19.25 -12.69 52.55
N HIS A 503 18.95 -12.49 53.84
CA HIS A 503 17.65 -11.95 54.27
C HIS A 503 17.45 -10.52 53.76
N ARG A 504 18.47 -9.65 53.87
CA ARG A 504 18.43 -8.28 53.34
C ARG A 504 18.26 -8.23 51.81
N SER A 505 18.97 -9.09 51.08
CA SER A 505 18.85 -9.16 49.62
C SER A 505 17.47 -9.62 49.16
N ILE A 506 16.90 -10.63 49.82
CA ILE A 506 15.55 -11.12 49.51
C ILE A 506 14.49 -10.08 49.92
N ALA A 507 14.67 -9.42 51.07
CA ALA A 507 13.77 -8.34 51.52
C ALA A 507 13.74 -7.17 50.51
N MET A 508 14.90 -6.81 49.96
CA MET A 508 14.99 -5.79 48.90
C MET A 508 14.24 -6.23 47.64
N LYS A 509 14.37 -7.49 47.21
CA LYS A 509 13.62 -8.05 46.06
C LYS A 509 12.11 -8.10 46.32
N VAL A 510 11.69 -8.44 47.53
CA VAL A 510 10.27 -8.37 47.94
C VAL A 510 9.77 -6.93 47.84
N ALA A 511 10.55 -5.96 48.32
CA ALA A 511 10.20 -4.55 48.24
C ALA A 511 10.07 -4.07 46.78
N GLU A 512 11.00 -4.44 45.91
CA GLU A 512 10.96 -4.14 44.47
C GLU A 512 9.72 -4.74 43.79
N LYS A 513 9.47 -6.04 44.00
CA LYS A 513 8.30 -6.73 43.45
C LYS A 513 6.98 -6.17 43.99
N SER A 514 6.95 -5.75 45.26
CA SER A 514 5.79 -5.08 45.84
C SER A 514 5.51 -3.71 45.23
N LYS A 515 6.56 -2.95 44.86
CA LYS A 515 6.43 -1.69 44.13
C LYS A 515 5.90 -1.94 42.71
N GLU A 516 6.42 -2.96 42.03
CA GLU A 516 5.95 -3.38 40.70
C GLU A 516 4.44 -3.75 40.73
N LEU A 517 4.02 -4.54 41.72
CA LEU A 517 2.62 -4.88 41.94
C LEU A 517 1.74 -3.64 42.15
N ASN A 518 2.19 -2.69 42.98
CA ASN A 518 1.45 -1.45 43.20
C ASN A 518 1.31 -0.60 41.92
N LEU A 519 2.33 -0.57 41.06
CA LEU A 519 2.25 0.12 39.77
C LEU A 519 1.23 -0.54 38.84
N LEU A 520 1.21 -1.88 38.75
CA LEU A 520 0.22 -2.59 37.94
C LEU A 520 -1.20 -2.38 38.46
N ARG A 521 -1.41 -2.45 39.79
CA ARG A 521 -2.73 -2.16 40.39
C ARG A 521 -3.19 -0.73 40.15
N ASN A 522 -2.28 0.24 40.15
CA ASN A 522 -2.62 1.62 39.80
C ASN A 522 -3.08 1.75 38.34
N LYS A 523 -2.41 1.05 37.40
CA LYS A 523 -2.82 1.00 35.99
C LYS A 523 -4.18 0.32 35.82
N GLU A 524 -4.42 -0.79 36.51
CA GLU A 524 -5.72 -1.47 36.53
C GLU A 524 -6.83 -0.51 37.02
N MET A 525 -6.58 0.24 38.09
CA MET A 525 -7.54 1.23 38.60
C MET A 525 -7.83 2.34 37.58
N GLN A 526 -6.82 2.79 36.81
CA GLN A 526 -7.00 3.78 35.76
C GLN A 526 -7.87 3.24 34.62
N ILE A 527 -7.61 2.02 34.15
CA ILE A 527 -8.42 1.36 33.12
C ILE A 527 -9.86 1.16 33.61
N ALA A 528 -10.06 0.72 34.85
CA ALA A 528 -11.39 0.54 35.43
C ALA A 528 -12.18 1.86 35.53
N LYS A 529 -11.50 2.96 35.89
CA LYS A 529 -12.11 4.31 35.90
C LYS A 529 -12.53 4.74 34.50
N GLU A 530 -11.67 4.56 33.50
CA GLU A 530 -11.96 4.89 32.10
C GLU A 530 -13.14 4.05 31.56
N GLN A 531 -13.15 2.75 31.82
CA GLN A 531 -14.27 1.88 31.45
C GLN A 531 -15.59 2.33 32.09
N LYS A 532 -15.57 2.75 33.36
CA LYS A 532 -16.74 3.28 34.05
C LYS A 532 -17.21 4.58 33.38
N GLN A 533 -16.30 5.52 33.08
CA GLN A 533 -16.64 6.74 32.35
C GLN A 533 -17.27 6.47 30.98
N ARG A 534 -16.74 5.50 30.22
CA ARG A 534 -17.30 5.11 28.92
C ARG A 534 -18.68 4.45 29.06
N LYS A 535 -18.89 3.62 30.08
CA LYS A 535 -20.21 3.03 30.38
C LYS A 535 -21.22 4.10 30.80
N ASP A 536 -20.81 5.07 31.60
CA ASP A 536 -21.67 6.18 32.05
C ASP A 536 -22.01 7.10 30.86
N LYS A 537 -21.03 7.47 30.01
CA LYS A 537 -21.28 8.18 28.74
C LYS A 537 -22.29 7.43 27.86
N LYS A 538 -22.11 6.12 27.67
CA LYS A 538 -23.03 5.31 26.87
C LYS A 538 -24.45 5.30 27.44
N LYS A 539 -24.62 5.28 28.77
CA LYS A 539 -25.94 5.38 29.40
C LYS A 539 -26.59 6.74 29.19
N MET A 540 -25.79 7.81 29.15
CA MET A 540 -26.27 9.18 28.90
C MET A 540 -26.65 9.45 27.43
N THR A 541 -26.14 8.65 26.48
CA THR A 541 -26.42 8.81 25.05
C THR A 541 -27.57 7.96 24.52
N VAL A 542 -28.18 7.11 25.36
CA VAL A 542 -29.38 6.35 25.00
C VAL A 542 -30.58 7.15 25.51
N PHE A 543 -31.20 7.91 24.59
CA PHE A 543 -32.46 8.62 24.82
C PHE A 543 -33.67 7.73 24.50
#